data_AF-A0A1Y2CBU1-F1
#
_entry.id   AF-A0A1Y2CBU1-F1
#
_cell.length_a   1.000
_cell.length_b   1.000
_cell.length_c   1.000
_cell.angle_alpha   90.00
_cell.angle_beta   90.00
_cell.angle_gamma   90.00
#
_symmetry.space_group_name_H-M   'P 1'
#
loop_
_entity.id
_entity.type
_entity.pdbx_description
1 polymer ?
#
loop_
_entity_poly.entity_id
_entity_poly.type
_entity_poly.pdbx_seq_one_letter_code
_entity_poly.pdbx_strand_id
1 'polypeptide(L)'
;MQSAVDNVLILLDSSYRPHSAIEAAITQLAGTPQDQITIISVVTSAAAQKASVHEITASLQSLRHSFHPSTRFNIFAIADGVPQLENTVHKLILKLRPQLMLLGLSTIYSAAVFSHLQRTQSDINVVHMDEFVSIVPDEDEDWCIRGSPRCMSPVDMD
;
A
#
# COMPACT_ATOMS: atom_id res chain seq x y z
N MET A 1 -14.83 -8.92 12.58
CA MET A 1 -13.58 -8.96 13.37
C MET A 1 -12.45 -9.23 12.38
N GLN A 2 -11.63 -8.25 12.04
CA GLN A 2 -10.40 -8.53 11.28
C GLN A 2 -9.47 -9.32 12.21
N SER A 3 -9.01 -10.48 11.74
CA SER A 3 -8.01 -11.26 12.48
C SER A 3 -6.71 -10.48 12.45
N ALA A 4 -6.12 -10.23 13.62
CA ALA A 4 -4.79 -9.66 13.70
C ALA A 4 -3.79 -10.56 12.96
N VAL A 5 -2.84 -9.95 12.25
CA VAL A 5 -1.85 -10.63 11.43
C VAL A 5 -0.46 -10.48 12.04
N ASP A 6 0.43 -11.43 11.79
CA ASP A 6 1.83 -11.40 12.25
C ASP A 6 2.83 -11.10 11.12
N ASN A 7 2.40 -11.12 9.85
CA ASN A 7 3.28 -10.89 8.70
C ASN A 7 2.64 -9.94 7.68
N VAL A 8 3.11 -8.69 7.68
CA VAL A 8 2.61 -7.62 6.80
C VAL A 8 3.66 -7.25 5.76
N LEU A 9 3.23 -7.11 4.51
CA LEU A 9 4.02 -6.54 3.43
C LEU A 9 3.47 -5.17 3.05
N ILE A 10 4.34 -4.17 2.95
CA ILE A 10 4.02 -2.85 2.44
C ILE A 10 4.74 -2.68 1.11
N LEU A 11 4.01 -2.32 0.06
CA LEU A 11 4.58 -1.99 -1.25
C LEU A 11 4.29 -0.52 -1.56
N LEU A 12 5.36 0.27 -1.71
CA LEU A 12 5.33 1.72 -1.86
C LEU A 12 5.99 2.14 -3.17
N ASP A 13 5.48 3.19 -3.80
CA ASP A 13 6.21 3.93 -4.83
C ASP A 13 6.49 5.37 -4.37
N SER A 14 7.11 6.18 -5.24
CA SER A 14 7.43 7.57 -4.94
C SER A 14 6.23 8.49 -4.70
N SER A 15 4.99 8.03 -4.95
CA SER A 15 3.79 8.84 -4.75
C SER A 15 3.24 8.75 -3.32
N TYR A 16 3.72 7.80 -2.51
CA TYR A 16 3.20 7.54 -1.16
C TYR A 16 4.23 7.81 -0.07
N ARG A 17 3.75 8.34 1.07
CA ARG A 17 4.59 8.60 2.25
C ARG A 17 4.76 7.32 3.08
N PRO A 18 6.00 6.91 3.41
CA PRO A 18 6.24 5.72 4.23
C PRO A 18 5.59 5.76 5.61
N HIS A 19 5.50 6.93 6.24
CA HIS A 19 5.00 7.06 7.61
C HIS A 19 3.57 6.51 7.78
N SER A 20 2.63 6.99 6.97
CA SER A 20 1.22 6.56 7.02
C SER A 20 1.05 5.08 6.71
N ALA A 21 1.88 4.54 5.80
CA ALA A 21 1.86 3.12 5.46
C ALA A 21 2.30 2.22 6.60
N ILE A 22 3.38 2.63 7.28
CA ILE A 22 3.92 1.92 8.43
C ILE A 22 2.94 2.00 9.61
N GLU A 23 2.33 3.18 9.84
CA GLU A 23 1.29 3.34 10.85
C GLU A 23 0.12 2.40 10.60
N ALA A 24 -0.43 2.37 9.38
CA ALA A 24 -1.50 1.45 9.01
C ALA A 24 -1.10 -0.01 9.22
N ALA A 25 0.11 -0.41 8.82
CA ALA A 25 0.61 -1.78 9.03
C ALA A 25 0.66 -2.16 10.51
N ILE A 26 1.14 -1.24 11.37
CA ILE A 26 1.23 -1.48 12.82
C ILE A 26 -0.16 -1.70 13.43
N THR A 27 -1.20 -0.97 12.99
CA THR A 27 -2.56 -1.16 13.51
C THR A 27 -3.16 -2.55 13.24
N GLN A 28 -2.62 -3.25 12.24
CA GLN A 28 -3.08 -4.58 11.83
C GLN A 28 -2.29 -5.71 12.49
N LEU A 29 -1.15 -5.40 13.11
CA LEU A 29 -0.31 -6.38 13.79
C LEU A 29 -0.96 -6.91 15.07
N ALA A 30 -0.63 -8.17 15.39
CA ALA A 30 -1.06 -8.81 16.63
C ALA A 30 -0.37 -8.26 17.90
N GLY A 31 0.74 -7.52 17.76
CA GLY A 31 1.51 -6.97 18.87
C GLY A 31 2.40 -8.01 19.56
N THR A 32 2.86 -9.03 18.83
CA THR A 32 3.59 -10.18 19.36
C THR A 32 5.08 -10.18 18.97
N PRO A 33 5.92 -11.00 19.64
CA PRO A 33 7.31 -11.17 19.23
C PRO A 33 7.52 -11.80 17.85
N GLN A 34 6.48 -12.39 17.26
CA GLN A 34 6.54 -12.99 15.92
C GLN A 34 6.24 -11.98 14.81
N ASP A 35 5.77 -10.78 15.18
CA ASP A 35 5.37 -9.76 14.22
C ASP A 35 6.52 -9.39 13.29
N GLN A 36 6.20 -9.31 12.00
CA GLN A 36 7.13 -8.97 10.94
C GLN A 36 6.46 -7.99 9.98
N ILE A 37 7.18 -6.91 9.67
CA ILE A 37 6.83 -5.96 8.60
C ILE A 37 7.93 -5.99 7.56
N THR A 38 7.55 -6.23 6.31
CA THR A 38 8.44 -6.08 5.16
C THR A 38 7.99 -4.89 4.34
N ILE A 39 8.92 -4.01 3.97
CA ILE A 39 8.66 -2.78 3.23
C ILE A 39 9.45 -2.85 1.93
N ILE A 40 8.76 -2.79 0.80
CA ILE A 40 9.35 -2.70 -0.54
C ILE A 40 9.00 -1.32 -1.09
N SER A 41 10.01 -0.50 -1.28
CA SER A 41 9.91 0.83 -1.88
C SER A 41 10.46 0.80 -3.29
N VAL A 42 9.63 1.10 -4.28
CA VAL A 42 10.01 1.31 -5.66
C VAL A 42 10.40 2.77 -5.83
N VAL A 43 11.67 3.01 -6.13
CA VAL A 43 12.25 4.36 -6.23
C VAL A 43 12.61 4.71 -7.68
N THR A 44 12.61 6.01 -7.99
CA THR A 44 12.84 6.49 -9.36
C THR A 44 14.25 6.22 -9.89
N SER A 45 15.24 6.00 -9.01
CA SER A 45 16.62 5.72 -9.42
C SER A 45 17.41 5.02 -8.32
N ALA A 46 18.53 4.39 -8.68
CA ALA A 46 19.46 3.80 -7.71
C ALA A 46 19.99 4.83 -6.69
N ALA A 47 20.18 6.08 -7.10
CA ALA A 47 20.61 7.16 -6.21
C ALA A 47 19.58 7.46 -5.11
N ALA A 48 18.28 7.26 -5.38
CA ALA A 48 17.20 7.50 -4.44
C ALA A 48 17.02 6.37 -3.40
N GLN A 49 17.65 5.20 -3.59
CA GLN A 49 17.50 4.05 -2.68
C GLN A 49 17.93 4.41 -1.25
N LYS A 50 19.08 5.07 -1.09
CA LYS A 50 19.60 5.45 0.23
C LYS A 50 18.68 6.44 0.95
N ALA A 51 18.14 7.41 0.22
CA ALA A 51 17.21 8.39 0.78
C ALA A 51 15.92 7.72 1.24
N SER A 52 15.35 6.82 0.43
CA SER A 52 14.13 6.09 0.78
C SER A 52 14.33 5.19 2.01
N VAL A 53 15.44 4.45 2.10
CA VAL A 53 15.73 3.63 3.29
C VAL A 53 15.87 4.51 4.54
N HIS A 54 16.50 5.68 4.42
CA HIS A 54 16.64 6.62 5.53
C HIS A 54 15.28 7.16 6.00
N GLU A 55 14.40 7.55 5.06
CA GLU A 55 13.05 8.03 5.37
C GLU A 55 12.18 6.95 6.05
N ILE A 56 12.22 5.72 5.55
CA ILE A 56 11.53 4.57 6.15
C ILE A 56 12.05 4.33 7.56
N THR A 57 13.37 4.36 7.75
CA THR A 57 14.00 4.15 9.06
C THR A 57 13.62 5.25 10.04
N ALA A 58 13.61 6.51 9.61
CA ALA A 58 13.17 7.63 10.43
C ALA A 58 11.69 7.48 10.85
N SER A 59 10.83 7.03 9.93
CA SER A 59 9.43 6.74 10.23
C SER A 59 9.28 5.63 11.27
N LEU A 60 10.00 4.52 11.12
CA LEU A 60 10.03 3.42 12.11
C LEU A 60 10.51 3.90 13.49
N GLN A 61 11.53 4.75 13.53
CA GLN A 61 12.03 5.31 14.78
C GLN A 61 10.99 6.19 15.47
N SER A 62 10.25 7.01 14.71
CA SER A 62 9.18 7.85 15.25
C SER A 62 8.02 7.03 15.84
N LEU A 63 7.76 5.84 15.27
CA LEU A 63 6.68 4.93 15.66
C LEU A 63 7.14 3.80 16.61
N ARG A 64 8.36 3.87 17.15
CA ARG A 64 8.98 2.78 17.93
C ARG A 64 8.17 2.27 19.13
N HIS A 65 7.28 3.11 19.66
CA HIS A 65 6.46 2.79 20.83
C HIS A 65 5.10 2.18 20.45
N SER A 66 4.79 2.13 19.16
CA SER A 66 3.51 1.66 18.64
C SER A 66 3.54 0.18 18.25
N PHE A 67 4.71 -0.47 18.24
CA PHE A 67 4.87 -1.88 17.91
C PHE A 67 5.67 -2.64 18.96
N HIS A 68 5.60 -3.97 18.93
CA HIS A 68 6.30 -4.82 19.89
C HIS A 68 7.83 -4.67 19.72
N PRO A 69 8.64 -4.59 20.80
CA PRO A 69 10.08 -4.35 20.68
C PRO A 69 10.86 -5.41 19.89
N SER A 70 10.31 -6.61 19.74
CA SER A 70 10.88 -7.71 18.96
C SER A 70 10.33 -7.82 17.53
N THR A 71 9.46 -6.91 17.10
CA THR A 71 8.95 -6.87 15.72
C THR A 71 10.12 -6.78 14.74
N ARG A 72 10.11 -7.63 13.72
CA ARG A 72 11.17 -7.71 12.71
C ARG A 72 10.84 -6.83 11.52
N PHE A 73 11.82 -6.05 11.06
CA PHE A 73 11.67 -5.18 9.91
C PHE A 73 12.63 -5.58 8.79
N ASN A 74 12.09 -5.75 7.59
CA ASN A 74 12.88 -5.89 6.37
C ASN A 74 12.58 -4.72 5.44
N ILE A 75 13.61 -4.03 4.95
CA ILE A 75 13.45 -2.86 4.08
C ILE A 75 14.18 -3.12 2.77
N PHE A 76 13.46 -3.02 1.66
CA PHE A 76 13.98 -3.10 0.31
C PHE A 76 13.68 -1.79 -0.42
N ALA A 77 14.69 -1.19 -1.04
CA ALA A 77 14.51 -0.07 -1.97
C ALA A 77 14.99 -0.51 -3.35
N ILE A 78 14.09 -0.60 -4.31
CA ILE A 78 14.36 -1.15 -5.65
C ILE A 78 14.12 -0.03 -6.67
N ALA A 79 15.10 0.22 -7.54
CA ALA A 79 14.91 1.21 -8.60
C ALA A 79 13.93 0.72 -9.66
N ASP A 80 13.07 1.60 -10.16
CA ASP A 80 12.06 1.28 -11.18
C ASP A 80 12.69 0.82 -12.51
N GLY A 81 13.88 1.34 -12.82
CA GLY A 81 14.66 0.94 -14.01
C GLY A 81 15.29 -0.46 -13.95
N VAL A 82 15.04 -1.26 -12.90
CA VAL A 82 15.56 -2.62 -12.80
C VAL A 82 14.82 -3.54 -13.80
N PRO A 83 15.55 -4.25 -14.68
CA PRO A 83 14.93 -5.23 -15.56
C PRO A 83 14.16 -6.27 -14.75
N GLN A 84 12.92 -6.53 -15.13
CA GLN A 84 12.05 -7.50 -14.45
C GLN A 84 11.72 -7.14 -12.99
N LEU A 85 11.55 -5.85 -12.69
CA LEU A 85 11.07 -5.37 -11.38
C LEU A 85 9.86 -6.15 -10.88
N GLU A 86 8.83 -6.29 -11.72
CA GLU A 86 7.60 -7.02 -11.39
C GLU A 86 7.88 -8.47 -10.99
N ASN A 87 8.74 -9.18 -11.72
CA ASN A 87 9.13 -10.54 -11.37
C ASN A 87 9.91 -10.60 -10.06
N THR A 88 10.73 -9.58 -9.77
CA THR A 88 11.49 -9.49 -8.52
C THR A 88 10.55 -9.29 -7.34
N VAL A 89 9.63 -8.33 -7.44
CA VAL A 89 8.59 -8.07 -6.44
C VAL A 89 7.73 -9.32 -6.24
N HIS A 90 7.32 -9.97 -7.31
CA HIS A 90 6.53 -11.21 -7.24
C HIS A 90 7.29 -12.35 -6.53
N LYS A 91 8.56 -12.59 -6.87
CA LYS A 91 9.40 -13.59 -6.19
C LYS A 91 9.56 -13.27 -4.70
N LEU A 92 9.68 -11.99 -4.34
CA LEU A 92 9.74 -11.56 -2.95
C LEU A 92 8.42 -11.88 -2.23
N ILE A 93 7.27 -11.55 -2.83
CA ILE A 93 5.96 -11.86 -2.25
C ILE A 93 5.81 -13.37 -1.99
N LEU A 94 6.14 -14.21 -2.97
CA LEU A 94 6.07 -15.68 -2.85
C LEU A 94 6.99 -16.23 -1.76
N LYS A 95 8.17 -15.63 -1.59
CA LYS A 95 9.13 -16.03 -0.56
C LYS A 95 8.70 -15.58 0.84
N LEU A 96 8.14 -14.39 0.94
CA LEU A 96 7.76 -13.77 2.21
C LEU A 96 6.43 -14.30 2.75
N ARG A 97 5.51 -14.74 1.87
CA ARG A 97 4.16 -15.22 2.20
C ARG A 97 3.45 -14.32 3.23
N PRO A 98 3.27 -13.03 2.92
CA PRO A 98 2.57 -12.12 3.82
C PRO A 98 1.11 -12.54 3.99
N GLN A 99 0.54 -12.30 5.17
CA GLN A 99 -0.90 -12.47 5.40
C GLN A 99 -1.70 -11.25 4.96
N LEU A 100 -1.08 -10.07 5.08
CA LEU A 100 -1.63 -8.79 4.68
C LEU A 100 -0.64 -8.06 3.78
N MET A 101 -1.14 -7.50 2.68
CA MET A 101 -0.38 -6.62 1.80
C MET A 101 -1.05 -5.23 1.71
N LEU A 102 -0.30 -4.19 2.04
CA LEU A 102 -0.71 -2.80 1.91
C LEU A 102 -0.08 -2.19 0.66
N LEU A 103 -0.93 -1.66 -0.24
CA LEU A 103 -0.51 -1.07 -1.50
C LEU A 103 -0.58 0.46 -1.43
N GLY A 104 0.57 1.09 -1.23
CA GLY A 104 0.77 2.53 -1.39
C GLY A 104 1.41 2.81 -2.75
N LEU A 105 0.71 2.43 -3.81
CA LEU A 105 1.15 2.57 -5.19
C LEU A 105 0.16 3.47 -5.93
N SER A 106 0.65 4.17 -6.93
CA SER A 106 -0.22 4.80 -7.93
C SER A 106 -1.17 3.76 -8.54
N THR A 107 -2.39 4.20 -8.87
CA THR A 107 -3.53 3.34 -9.28
C THR A 107 -3.20 2.33 -10.38
N ILE A 108 -2.34 2.70 -11.33
CA ILE A 108 -1.91 1.83 -12.43
C ILE A 108 -1.03 0.68 -11.92
N TYR A 109 -0.03 0.97 -11.08
CA TYR A 109 0.86 -0.06 -10.51
C TYR A 109 0.11 -0.97 -9.55
N SER A 110 -0.84 -0.43 -8.79
CA SER A 110 -1.70 -1.21 -7.90
C SER A 110 -2.51 -2.27 -8.67
N ALA A 111 -3.11 -1.90 -9.81
CA ALA A 111 -3.87 -2.83 -10.64
C ALA A 111 -3.00 -3.95 -11.25
N ALA A 112 -1.77 -3.64 -11.64
CA ALA A 112 -0.83 -4.61 -12.18
C ALA A 112 -0.43 -5.65 -11.13
N VAL A 113 -0.05 -5.21 -9.92
CA VAL A 113 0.30 -6.10 -8.81
C VAL A 113 -0.89 -6.97 -8.40
N PHE A 114 -2.08 -6.38 -8.27
CA PHE A 114 -3.29 -7.10 -7.90
C PHE A 114 -3.68 -8.17 -8.94
N SER A 115 -3.65 -7.82 -10.22
CA SER A 115 -3.94 -8.75 -11.32
C SER A 115 -2.97 -9.94 -11.34
N HIS A 116 -1.71 -9.73 -10.96
CA HIS A 116 -0.72 -10.78 -10.87
C HIS A 116 -0.93 -11.70 -9.66
N LEU A 117 -1.37 -11.17 -8.52
CA LEU A 117 -1.64 -11.96 -7.31
C LEU A 117 -2.90 -12.81 -7.40
N GLN A 118 -3.96 -12.31 -8.03
CA GLN A 118 -5.17 -13.10 -8.26
C GLN A 118 -4.90 -14.35 -9.11
N ARG A 119 -3.98 -14.26 -10.09
CA ARG A 119 -3.61 -15.40 -10.93
C ARG A 119 -2.88 -16.50 -10.17
N THR A 120 -2.26 -16.20 -9.04
CA THR A 120 -1.47 -17.14 -8.24
C THR A 120 -2.22 -17.73 -7.03
N GLN A 121 -3.53 -17.44 -6.88
CA GLN A 121 -4.38 -17.99 -5.79
C GLN A 121 -3.73 -17.84 -4.40
N SER A 122 -3.09 -16.70 -4.14
CA SER A 122 -2.49 -16.45 -2.85
C SER A 122 -3.57 -15.96 -1.88
N ASP A 123 -3.77 -16.66 -0.74
CA ASP A 123 -4.66 -16.23 0.36
C ASP A 123 -4.04 -15.02 1.11
N ILE A 124 -3.80 -13.94 0.38
CA ILE A 124 -3.24 -12.69 0.91
C ILE A 124 -4.38 -11.68 0.93
N ASN A 125 -4.63 -11.10 2.10
CA ASN A 125 -5.52 -9.95 2.20
C ASN A 125 -4.81 -8.72 1.59
N VAL A 126 -5.39 -8.11 0.57
CA VAL A 126 -4.79 -6.95 -0.12
C VAL A 126 -5.64 -5.73 0.17
N VAL A 127 -5.01 -4.66 0.66
CA VAL A 127 -5.67 -3.39 0.99
C VAL A 127 -4.95 -2.24 0.30
N HIS A 128 -5.71 -1.38 -0.38
CA HIS A 128 -5.18 -0.18 -1.00
C HIS A 128 -5.11 0.95 0.01
N MET A 129 -4.00 1.69 0.03
CA MET A 129 -3.81 2.75 1.01
C MET A 129 -4.77 3.93 0.86
N ASP A 130 -5.30 4.15 -0.36
CA ASP A 130 -6.39 5.10 -0.61
C ASP A 130 -7.65 4.79 0.24
N GLU A 131 -7.84 3.52 0.65
CA GLU A 131 -8.98 3.10 1.48
C GLU A 131 -8.79 3.42 2.98
N PHE A 132 -7.57 3.73 3.42
CA PHE A 132 -7.31 4.22 4.79
C PHE A 132 -7.47 5.75 4.88
N VAL A 133 -7.58 6.45 3.74
CA VAL A 133 -7.86 7.88 3.66
C VAL A 133 -9.36 8.09 3.54
N SER A 134 -10.13 7.69 4.56
CA SER A 134 -11.53 8.07 4.65
C SER A 134 -12.04 8.01 6.09
N ILE A 135 -11.58 8.94 6.93
CA ILE A 135 -12.48 9.71 7.82
C ILE A 135 -11.86 11.11 7.96
N VAL A 136 -12.14 12.00 7.00
CA VAL A 136 -12.27 13.41 7.38
C VAL A 136 -13.50 13.44 8.27
N PRO A 137 -13.46 13.94 9.53
CA PRO A 137 -14.69 14.18 10.25
C PRO A 137 -15.54 15.11 9.38
N ASP A 138 -16.73 14.62 9.00
CA ASP A 138 -17.78 15.44 8.40
C ASP A 138 -18.11 16.57 9.38
N GLU A 139 -17.41 17.68 9.23
CA GLU A 139 -17.96 19.00 9.55
C GLU A 139 -18.02 19.76 8.22
N ASP A 140 -19.23 19.68 7.66
CA ASP A 140 -19.86 20.60 6.71
C ASP A 140 -19.38 20.59 5.22
N GLU A 141 -20.25 20.08 4.34
CA GLU A 141 -20.85 20.79 3.17
C GLU A 141 -21.15 19.86 1.96
N ASP A 142 -22.45 19.61 1.76
CA ASP A 142 -23.17 19.45 0.48
C ASP A 142 -22.54 18.68 -0.70
N TRP A 143 -22.78 17.37 -0.73
CA TRP A 143 -22.72 16.60 -1.98
C TRP A 143 -24.09 16.59 -2.68
N CYS A 144 -24.29 17.54 -3.60
CA CYS A 144 -25.32 17.43 -4.64
C CYS A 144 -24.68 17.17 -6.01
N ILE A 145 -24.45 15.90 -6.35
CA ILE A 145 -24.27 15.51 -7.77
C ILE A 145 -25.67 15.50 -8.40
N ARG A 146 -26.12 16.66 -8.90
CA ARG A 146 -27.30 16.71 -9.78
C ARG A 146 -26.95 15.99 -11.09
N GLY A 147 -27.81 15.04 -11.45
CA GLY A 147 -27.61 14.14 -12.58
C GLY A 147 -27.27 14.85 -13.88
N SER A 148 -26.21 14.34 -14.53
CA SER A 148 -25.92 14.59 -15.94
C SER A 148 -27.16 14.23 -16.79
N PRO A 149 -27.70 15.15 -17.61
CA PRO A 149 -28.81 14.83 -18.49
C PRO A 149 -28.31 13.90 -19.59
N ARG A 150 -28.79 12.65 -19.55
CA ARG A 150 -28.72 11.73 -20.68
C ARG A 150 -29.36 12.38 -21.90
N CYS A 151 -28.67 12.22 -23.03
CA CYS A 151 -29.08 12.54 -24.38
C CYS A 151 -30.58 12.22 -24.59
N MET A 152 -31.40 13.24 -24.84
CA MET A 152 -32.74 13.07 -25.39
C MET A 152 -32.79 13.74 -26.77
N SER A 153 -33.29 12.97 -27.72
CA SER A 153 -33.37 13.19 -29.17
C SER A 153 -33.99 14.53 -29.58
N PRO A 154 -33.68 15.03 -30.79
CA PRO A 154 -34.32 16.22 -31.32
C PRO A 154 -35.81 15.93 -31.56
N VAL A 155 -36.66 16.81 -31.06
CA VAL A 155 -38.08 16.85 -31.45
C VAL A 155 -38.13 17.72 -32.71
N ASP A 156 -38.66 17.13 -33.78
CA ASP A 156 -38.88 17.81 -35.07
C ASP A 156 -39.68 19.10 -34.86
N MET A 157 -39.24 20.18 -35.51
CA MET A 157 -39.99 21.42 -35.65
C MET A 157 -40.75 21.37 -36.97
N ASP A 158 -42.06 21.18 -36.89
CA ASP A 158 -43.08 21.69 -37.84
C ASP A 158 -44.40 21.92 -37.08
#